data_AF-A0A1Y5PAB6-F1
#
_entry.id   AF-A0A1Y5PAB6-F1
#
_cell.length_a   1.000
_cell.length_b   1.000
_cell.length_c   1.000
_cell.angle_alpha   90.00
_cell.angle_beta   90.00
_cell.angle_gamma   90.00
#
_symmetry.space_group_name_H-M   'P 1'
#
loop_
_entity.id
_entity.type
_entity.pdbx_description
1 polymer ?
#
loop_
_entity_poly.entity_id
_entity_poly.type
_entity_poly.pdbx_seq_one_letter_code
_entity_poly.pdbx_strand_id
1 'polypeptide(L)'
;MTEQPSGLRNLLRAAAGSLPFIPRGDHLPSRALTVDELAIDPSNVAAYTAVTGLRFGDTVPLTYPFVLTFPTVMALITGFDFPFAAMGAVHVENEITRYRPIAVTDTVAVKVHAENLREHRKGLLVDVIAEIHVGNELAWHQVTTFLHQQRTSLSGEPKPEPPKQPKLRPPNAILRISPGKIRRYASIGGDHNPIHTNVIGAKLFGFPTVIAHGMFSAAAVLANIEAQLPDAVRYSVKFGKPVILPTSAGLYVDRVADGWDLALRNMAKGYPHLTATIRGL
;
A
#
# COMPACT_ATOMS: atom_id res chain seq x y z
N MET A 1 -19.39 10.23 -7.31
CA MET A 1 -18.93 10.56 -8.69
C MET A 1 -19.33 9.39 -9.56
N THR A 2 -19.76 9.62 -10.80
CA THR A 2 -20.25 8.55 -11.69
C THR A 2 -19.14 7.68 -12.27
N GLU A 3 -17.92 8.20 -12.37
CA GLU A 3 -16.78 7.46 -12.93
C GLU A 3 -15.55 7.54 -12.03
N GLN A 4 -14.71 6.52 -12.14
CA GLN A 4 -13.42 6.46 -11.45
C GLN A 4 -12.50 7.59 -11.94
N PRO A 5 -11.75 8.26 -11.05
CA PRO A 5 -10.83 9.31 -11.47
C PRO A 5 -9.72 8.82 -12.41
N SER A 6 -9.38 9.63 -13.42
CA SER A 6 -8.35 9.30 -14.39
C SER A 6 -6.95 9.26 -13.76
N GLY A 7 -6.28 8.11 -13.88
CA GLY A 7 -4.89 7.94 -13.43
C GLY A 7 -3.89 8.89 -14.11
N LEU A 8 -4.09 9.19 -15.40
CA LEU A 8 -3.25 10.16 -16.11
C LEU A 8 -3.39 11.58 -15.55
N ARG A 9 -4.63 12.01 -15.28
CA ARG A 9 -4.88 13.32 -14.65
C ARG A 9 -4.26 13.38 -13.25
N ASN A 10 -4.35 12.30 -12.48
CA ASN A 10 -3.72 12.21 -11.17
C ASN A 10 -2.19 12.31 -11.27
N LEU A 11 -1.57 11.65 -12.24
CA LEU A 11 -0.12 11.75 -12.46
C LEU A 11 0.30 13.17 -12.83
N LEU A 12 -0.43 13.84 -13.73
CA LEU A 12 -0.18 15.24 -14.09
C LEU A 12 -0.33 16.17 -12.89
N ARG A 13 -1.36 15.98 -12.06
CA ARG A 13 -1.55 16.74 -10.82
C ARG A 13 -0.45 16.46 -9.79
N ALA A 14 -0.02 15.21 -9.65
CA ALA A 14 1.09 14.84 -8.77
C ALA A 14 2.39 15.53 -9.20
N ALA A 15 2.66 15.56 -10.50
CA ALA A 15 3.80 16.28 -11.08
C ALA A 15 3.71 17.79 -10.82
N ALA A 16 2.59 18.42 -11.16
CA ALA A 16 2.38 19.85 -10.94
C ALA A 16 2.46 20.21 -9.45
N GLY A 17 1.87 19.41 -8.57
CA GLY A 17 1.87 19.62 -7.12
C GLY A 17 3.23 19.41 -6.46
N SER A 18 4.22 18.82 -7.15
CA SER A 18 5.59 18.69 -6.65
C SER A 18 6.43 19.95 -6.86
N LEU A 19 5.92 20.94 -7.59
CA LEU A 19 6.61 22.20 -7.85
C LEU A 19 6.64 23.07 -6.58
N PRO A 20 7.79 23.70 -6.25
CA PRO A 20 8.03 24.34 -4.95
C PRO A 20 7.17 25.59 -4.70
N PHE A 21 6.51 26.12 -5.73
CA PHE A 21 5.69 27.33 -5.68
C PHE A 21 4.19 27.06 -5.53
N ILE A 22 3.77 25.80 -5.46
CA ILE A 22 2.36 25.47 -5.19
C ILE A 22 2.11 25.65 -3.69
N PRO A 23 1.26 26.60 -3.27
CA PRO A 23 0.96 26.80 -1.86
C PRO A 23 0.30 25.55 -1.28
N ARG A 24 0.68 25.18 -0.06
CA ARG A 24 0.13 24.04 0.67
C ARG A 24 -0.45 24.55 1.99
N GLY A 25 -1.68 24.14 2.28
CA GLY A 25 -2.30 24.37 3.59
C GLY A 25 -1.71 23.45 4.66
N ASP A 26 -2.04 23.75 5.90
CA ASP A 26 -1.70 22.97 7.10
C ASP A 26 -2.83 22.05 7.59
N HIS A 27 -3.98 22.07 6.89
CA HIS A 27 -5.14 21.25 7.19
C HIS A 27 -5.43 20.23 6.09
N LEU A 28 -6.09 19.13 6.48
CA LEU A 28 -6.65 18.18 5.51
C LEU A 28 -7.94 18.71 4.90
N PRO A 29 -8.25 18.34 3.64
CA PRO A 29 -9.55 18.65 3.08
C PRO A 29 -10.65 17.88 3.81
N SER A 30 -11.78 18.54 4.08
CA SER A 30 -12.94 17.93 4.75
C SER A 30 -13.82 17.06 3.83
N ARG A 31 -13.45 16.94 2.56
CA ARG A 31 -14.23 16.22 1.55
C ARG A 31 -13.92 14.72 1.54
N ALA A 32 -14.96 13.92 1.31
CA ALA A 32 -14.82 12.55 0.86
C ALA A 32 -15.02 12.49 -0.67
N LEU A 33 -14.29 11.59 -1.34
CA LEU A 33 -14.53 11.23 -2.73
C LEU A 33 -15.32 9.92 -2.77
N THR A 34 -16.43 9.90 -3.51
CA THR A 34 -17.21 8.69 -3.76
C THR A 34 -17.19 8.30 -5.22
N VAL A 35 -17.19 7.00 -5.50
CA VAL A 35 -17.53 6.42 -6.81
C VAL A 35 -18.67 5.46 -6.54
N ASP A 36 -19.84 5.74 -7.10
CA ASP A 36 -21.09 5.09 -6.66
C ASP A 36 -21.25 3.69 -7.28
N GLU A 37 -20.78 3.52 -8.51
CA GLU A 37 -20.74 2.24 -9.21
C GLU A 37 -19.38 2.03 -9.89
N LEU A 38 -18.60 1.06 -9.39
CA LEU A 38 -17.31 0.68 -9.94
C LEU A 38 -17.32 -0.82 -10.28
N ALA A 39 -17.35 -1.12 -11.57
CA ALA A 39 -17.20 -2.48 -12.05
C ALA A 39 -15.76 -2.99 -11.85
N ILE A 40 -15.63 -4.26 -11.44
CA ILE A 40 -14.33 -4.93 -11.35
C ILE A 40 -13.99 -5.55 -12.70
N ASP A 41 -12.83 -5.22 -13.27
CA ASP A 41 -12.32 -5.86 -14.49
C ASP A 41 -11.63 -7.19 -14.14
N PRO A 42 -12.21 -8.35 -14.52
CA PRO A 42 -11.62 -9.66 -14.23
C PRO A 42 -10.22 -9.84 -14.83
N SER A 43 -9.93 -9.18 -15.96
CA SER A 43 -8.62 -9.24 -16.61
C SER A 43 -7.55 -8.53 -15.78
N ASN A 44 -7.91 -7.41 -15.14
CA ASN A 44 -7.03 -6.71 -14.21
C ASN A 44 -6.79 -7.53 -12.94
N VAL A 45 -7.81 -8.21 -12.40
CA VAL A 45 -7.67 -9.14 -11.25
C VAL A 45 -6.74 -10.31 -11.62
N ALA A 46 -6.90 -10.90 -12.80
CA ALA A 46 -6.03 -11.97 -13.30
C ALA A 46 -4.57 -11.49 -13.49
N ALA A 47 -4.37 -10.28 -14.01
CA ALA A 47 -3.03 -9.70 -14.12
C ALA A 47 -2.40 -9.43 -12.75
N TYR A 48 -3.18 -8.92 -11.79
CA TYR A 48 -2.77 -8.65 -10.42
C TYR A 48 -2.33 -9.92 -9.68
N THR A 49 -3.14 -10.97 -9.76
CA THR A 49 -2.84 -12.28 -9.16
C THR A 49 -1.58 -12.89 -9.77
N ALA A 50 -1.44 -12.84 -11.10
CA ALA A 50 -0.25 -13.33 -11.79
C ALA A 50 1.04 -12.61 -11.38
N VAL A 51 1.01 -11.28 -11.18
CA VAL A 51 2.23 -10.52 -10.80
C VAL A 51 2.58 -10.68 -9.33
N THR A 52 1.58 -10.81 -8.45
CA THR A 52 1.76 -10.96 -6.99
C THR A 52 2.00 -12.41 -6.57
N GLY A 53 1.61 -13.37 -7.40
CA GLY A 53 1.66 -14.80 -7.08
C GLY A 53 0.45 -15.28 -6.28
N LEU A 54 -0.61 -14.46 -6.18
CA LEU A 54 -1.87 -14.82 -5.53
C LEU A 54 -2.76 -15.65 -6.47
N ARG A 55 -3.78 -16.29 -5.90
CA ARG A 55 -4.74 -17.12 -6.64
C ARG A 55 -5.82 -16.26 -7.31
N PHE A 56 -6.07 -16.53 -8.59
CA PHE A 56 -7.26 -16.05 -9.29
C PHE A 56 -8.44 -17.00 -9.05
N GLY A 57 -9.62 -16.46 -8.76
CA GLY A 57 -10.84 -17.23 -8.50
C GLY A 57 -12.07 -16.32 -8.50
N ASP A 58 -13.17 -16.80 -7.92
CA ASP A 58 -14.47 -16.10 -7.97
C ASP A 58 -14.52 -14.81 -7.13
N THR A 59 -13.61 -14.68 -6.16
CA THR A 59 -13.47 -13.50 -5.30
C THR A 59 -12.13 -12.83 -5.50
N VAL A 60 -12.09 -11.50 -5.40
CA VAL A 60 -10.82 -10.77 -5.49
C VAL A 60 -9.90 -11.07 -4.29
N PRO A 61 -8.56 -11.08 -4.47
CA PRO A 61 -7.64 -11.22 -3.35
C PRO A 61 -7.82 -10.12 -2.29
N LEU A 62 -7.51 -10.43 -1.02
CA LEU A 62 -7.68 -9.52 0.13
C LEU A 62 -7.10 -8.11 -0.10
N THR A 63 -5.97 -8.03 -0.80
CA THR A 63 -5.23 -6.79 -1.08
C THR A 63 -5.55 -6.16 -2.43
N TYR A 64 -6.34 -6.80 -3.30
CA TYR A 64 -6.71 -6.24 -4.61
C TYR A 64 -7.54 -4.96 -4.52
N PRO A 65 -8.50 -4.80 -3.58
CA PRO A 65 -9.20 -3.53 -3.34
C PRO A 65 -8.31 -2.29 -3.19
N PHE A 66 -7.06 -2.44 -2.71
CA PHE A 66 -6.09 -1.34 -2.73
C PHE A 66 -5.83 -0.83 -4.15
N VAL A 67 -5.59 -1.73 -5.11
CA VAL A 67 -5.37 -1.39 -6.53
C VAL A 67 -6.64 -0.79 -7.14
N LEU A 68 -7.80 -1.38 -6.84
CA LEU A 68 -9.08 -0.92 -7.36
C LEU A 68 -9.41 0.52 -6.91
N THR A 69 -9.12 0.86 -5.65
CA THR A 69 -9.42 2.19 -5.09
C THR A 69 -8.31 3.21 -5.33
N PHE A 70 -7.13 2.78 -5.77
CA PHE A 70 -5.94 3.64 -5.86
C PHE A 70 -6.13 4.91 -6.70
N PRO A 71 -6.84 4.91 -7.86
CA PRO A 71 -7.10 6.14 -8.60
C PRO A 71 -7.96 7.15 -7.81
N THR A 72 -8.92 6.69 -7.01
CA THR A 72 -9.75 7.55 -6.15
C THR A 72 -8.93 8.13 -5.01
N VAL A 73 -8.07 7.31 -4.38
CA VAL A 73 -7.10 7.75 -3.38
C VAL A 73 -6.16 8.81 -3.94
N MET A 74 -5.60 8.59 -5.13
CA MET A 74 -4.71 9.57 -5.77
C MET A 74 -5.44 10.86 -6.15
N ALA A 75 -6.71 10.81 -6.55
CA ALA A 75 -7.48 12.02 -6.84
C ALA A 75 -7.69 12.90 -5.59
N LEU A 76 -7.75 12.29 -4.40
CA LEU A 76 -7.79 13.01 -3.13
C LEU A 76 -6.42 13.63 -2.82
N ILE A 77 -5.36 12.83 -2.78
CA ILE A 77 -4.01 13.25 -2.32
C ILE A 77 -3.35 14.22 -3.31
N THR A 78 -3.63 14.11 -4.61
CA THR A 78 -3.07 15.02 -5.63
C THR A 78 -3.86 16.31 -5.78
N GLY A 79 -4.93 16.50 -5.00
CA GLY A 79 -5.62 17.78 -4.89
C GLY A 79 -4.68 18.89 -4.44
N PHE A 80 -4.87 20.10 -4.99
CA PHE A 80 -4.07 21.26 -4.57
C PHE A 80 -4.40 21.73 -3.16
N ASP A 81 -5.56 21.31 -2.63
CA ASP A 81 -6.00 21.49 -1.24
C ASP A 81 -5.35 20.51 -0.26
N PHE A 82 -4.61 19.50 -0.74
CA PHE A 82 -3.92 18.53 0.12
C PHE A 82 -2.60 19.11 0.68
N PRO A 83 -2.25 18.86 1.95
CA PRO A 83 -1.13 19.54 2.62
C PRO A 83 0.27 19.16 2.13
N PHE A 84 0.41 18.17 1.24
CA PHE A 84 1.71 17.78 0.68
C PHE A 84 1.62 17.07 -0.66
N ALA A 85 2.78 16.92 -1.33
CA ALA A 85 2.88 16.23 -2.60
C ALA A 85 2.84 14.70 -2.45
N ALA A 86 2.09 14.04 -3.34
CA ALA A 86 2.01 12.58 -3.41
C ALA A 86 3.34 11.93 -3.86
N MET A 87 4.10 12.58 -4.74
CA MET A 87 5.37 12.04 -5.22
C MET A 87 6.42 12.01 -4.10
N GLY A 88 7.06 10.87 -3.95
CA GLY A 88 8.04 10.63 -2.87
C GLY A 88 7.43 10.31 -1.51
N ALA A 89 6.09 10.32 -1.36
CA ALA A 89 5.44 9.83 -0.15
C ALA A 89 5.75 8.34 0.05
N VAL A 90 5.97 7.95 1.31
CA VAL A 90 6.32 6.58 1.68
C VAL A 90 5.16 5.95 2.44
N HIS A 91 4.75 4.77 2.00
CA HIS A 91 3.75 3.96 2.71
C HIS A 91 4.39 3.32 3.95
N VAL A 92 3.92 3.66 5.15
CA VAL A 92 4.54 3.19 6.41
C VAL A 92 3.73 2.12 7.14
N GLU A 93 2.39 2.20 7.09
CA GLU A 93 1.50 1.21 7.68
C GLU A 93 0.26 1.05 6.80
N ASN A 94 -0.29 -0.16 6.79
CA ASN A 94 -1.54 -0.48 6.12
C ASN A 94 -2.37 -1.40 7.01
N GLU A 95 -3.65 -1.11 7.18
CA GLU A 95 -4.58 -2.03 7.81
C GLU A 95 -5.77 -2.26 6.89
N ILE A 96 -6.06 -3.52 6.62
CA ILE A 96 -7.21 -3.97 5.86
C ILE A 96 -8.11 -4.75 6.80
N THR A 97 -9.40 -4.42 6.81
CA THR A 97 -10.45 -5.23 7.42
C THR A 97 -11.42 -5.62 6.32
N ARG A 98 -11.51 -6.91 6.01
CA ARG A 98 -12.51 -7.49 5.11
C ARG A 98 -13.61 -8.10 5.96
N TYR A 99 -14.84 -7.62 5.82
CA TYR A 99 -16.02 -8.14 6.52
C TYR A 99 -16.65 -9.32 5.79
N ARG A 100 -16.58 -9.31 4.45
CA ARG A 100 -16.96 -10.43 3.58
C ARG A 100 -16.14 -10.43 2.28
N PRO A 101 -16.00 -11.58 1.59
CA PRO A 101 -15.43 -11.61 0.26
C PRO A 101 -16.21 -10.74 -0.73
N ILE A 102 -15.47 -10.14 -1.67
CA ILE A 102 -15.99 -9.38 -2.81
C ILE A 102 -15.82 -10.26 -4.04
N ALA A 103 -16.90 -10.54 -4.76
CA ALA A 103 -16.86 -11.32 -5.98
C ALA A 103 -16.20 -10.52 -7.11
N VAL A 104 -15.53 -11.21 -8.04
CA VAL A 104 -14.97 -10.59 -9.25
C VAL A 104 -16.06 -9.98 -10.14
N THR A 105 -17.29 -10.45 -10.02
CA THR A 105 -18.47 -9.96 -10.76
C THR A 105 -19.21 -8.82 -10.05
N ASP A 106 -18.82 -8.45 -8.83
CA ASP A 106 -19.49 -7.38 -8.10
C ASP A 106 -19.26 -6.02 -8.79
N THR A 107 -20.28 -5.17 -8.71
CA THR A 107 -20.13 -3.72 -8.89
C THR A 107 -20.14 -3.10 -7.51
N VAL A 108 -19.14 -2.26 -7.20
CA VAL A 108 -18.90 -1.78 -5.84
C VAL A 108 -19.00 -0.27 -5.74
N ALA A 109 -19.44 0.23 -4.59
CA ALA A 109 -19.35 1.65 -4.26
C ALA A 109 -18.07 1.89 -3.44
N VAL A 110 -17.32 2.93 -3.79
CA VAL A 110 -16.06 3.31 -3.13
C VAL A 110 -16.23 4.66 -2.46
N LYS A 111 -15.77 4.77 -1.21
CA LYS A 111 -15.65 6.06 -0.51
C LYS A 111 -14.24 6.22 0.04
N VAL A 112 -13.65 7.39 -0.16
CA VAL A 112 -12.29 7.70 0.30
C VAL A 112 -12.25 9.07 0.96
N HIS A 113 -11.64 9.17 2.13
CA HIS A 113 -11.32 10.43 2.79
C HIS A 113 -9.96 10.37 3.47
N ALA A 114 -9.46 11.52 3.93
CA ALA A 114 -8.22 11.62 4.68
C ALA A 114 -8.50 12.16 6.07
N GLU A 115 -7.80 11.64 7.07
CA GLU A 115 -7.88 12.12 8.45
C GLU A 115 -6.53 11.95 9.17
N ASN A 116 -6.51 12.32 10.45
CA ASN A 116 -5.37 12.09 11.34
C ASN A 116 -4.04 12.61 10.77
N LEU A 117 -3.99 13.88 10.38
CA LEU A 117 -2.73 14.56 10.08
C LEU A 117 -1.96 14.79 11.38
N ARG A 118 -0.75 14.22 11.48
CA ARG A 118 0.09 14.37 12.66
C ARG A 118 1.56 14.44 12.31
N GLU A 119 2.32 15.10 13.18
CA GLU A 119 3.76 15.13 13.07
C GLU A 119 4.38 13.77 13.40
N HIS A 120 5.52 13.51 12.76
CA HIS A 120 6.42 12.41 13.04
C HIS A 120 7.85 12.93 12.88
N ARG A 121 8.82 12.31 13.56
CA ARG A 121 10.23 12.77 13.52
C ARG A 121 10.82 12.88 12.10
N LYS A 122 10.24 12.19 11.12
CA LYS A 122 10.69 12.19 9.71
C LYS A 122 9.79 12.99 8.76
N GLY A 123 8.74 13.64 9.25
CA GLY A 123 7.76 14.33 8.39
C GLY A 123 6.34 14.28 8.91
N LEU A 124 5.36 14.50 8.02
CA LEU A 124 3.94 14.40 8.37
C LEU A 124 3.39 13.04 7.98
N LEU A 125 2.59 12.48 8.88
CA LEU A 125 1.79 11.30 8.60
C LEU A 125 0.34 11.71 8.32
N VAL A 126 -0.29 11.07 7.34
CA VAL A 126 -1.73 11.16 7.09
C VAL A 126 -2.29 9.75 6.97
N ASP A 127 -3.53 9.57 7.44
CA ASP A 127 -4.28 8.35 7.21
C ASP A 127 -5.28 8.60 6.07
N VAL A 128 -5.29 7.71 5.10
CA VAL A 128 -6.28 7.69 4.02
C VAL A 128 -7.14 6.46 4.15
N ILE A 129 -8.42 6.70 4.33
CA ILE A 129 -9.42 5.67 4.60
C ILE A 129 -10.10 5.36 3.27
N ALA A 130 -10.20 4.09 2.94
CA ALA A 130 -10.93 3.60 1.78
C ALA A 130 -11.93 2.54 2.23
N GLU A 131 -13.20 2.75 1.86
CA GLU A 131 -14.30 1.84 2.10
C GLU A 131 -14.82 1.32 0.76
N ILE A 132 -15.11 0.02 0.70
CA ILE A 132 -15.80 -0.62 -0.41
C ILE A 132 -17.10 -1.25 0.10
N HIS A 133 -18.20 -0.86 -0.52
CA HIS A 133 -19.52 -1.42 -0.27
C HIS A 133 -19.98 -2.26 -1.47
N VAL A 134 -20.64 -3.38 -1.18
CA VAL A 134 -21.35 -4.21 -2.16
C VAL A 134 -22.84 -4.05 -1.84
N GLY A 135 -23.58 -3.33 -2.70
CA GLY A 135 -24.89 -2.81 -2.33
C GLY A 135 -24.78 -1.90 -1.10
N ASN A 136 -25.53 -2.22 -0.04
CA ASN A 136 -25.55 -1.44 1.20
C ASN A 136 -24.59 -1.98 2.29
N GLU A 137 -23.87 -3.06 2.02
CA GLU A 137 -22.99 -3.71 2.99
C GLU A 137 -21.55 -3.23 2.85
N LEU A 138 -20.94 -2.76 3.94
CA LEU A 138 -19.50 -2.52 3.99
C LEU A 138 -18.77 -3.86 3.91
N ALA A 139 -18.17 -4.16 2.76
CA ALA A 139 -17.48 -5.43 2.53
C ALA A 139 -16.00 -5.36 2.92
N TRP A 140 -15.38 -4.18 2.75
CA TRP A 140 -13.95 -4.00 2.96
C TRP A 140 -13.63 -2.55 3.37
N HIS A 141 -12.73 -2.40 4.33
CA HIS A 141 -12.27 -1.14 4.87
C HIS A 141 -10.75 -1.15 4.97
N GLN A 142 -10.10 -0.03 4.65
CA GLN A 142 -8.65 0.09 4.76
C GLN A 142 -8.23 1.45 5.28
N VAL A 143 -7.22 1.42 6.16
CA VAL A 143 -6.45 2.60 6.56
C VAL A 143 -5.06 2.50 5.94
N THR A 144 -4.70 3.49 5.14
CA THR A 144 -3.37 3.60 4.53
C THR A 144 -2.64 4.80 5.14
N THR A 145 -1.51 4.53 5.80
CA THR A 145 -0.70 5.58 6.41
C THR A 145 0.44 5.99 5.49
N PHE A 146 0.42 7.23 5.01
CA PHE A 146 1.50 7.82 4.22
C PHE A 146 2.36 8.75 5.06
N LEU A 147 3.67 8.69 4.84
CA LEU A 147 4.65 9.63 5.35
C LEU A 147 5.13 10.54 4.22
N HIS A 148 4.87 11.84 4.35
CA HIS A 148 5.53 12.85 3.54
C HIS A 148 6.77 13.37 4.29
N GLN A 149 7.94 13.19 3.70
CA GLN A 149 9.21 13.51 4.36
C GLN A 149 9.46 15.02 4.38
N GLN A 150 9.56 15.58 5.59
CA GLN A 150 9.93 16.97 5.82
C GLN A 150 10.40 17.17 7.26
N ARG A 151 10.89 18.37 7.59
CA ARG A 151 11.23 18.73 8.97
C ARG A 151 9.94 19.04 9.75
N THR A 152 9.90 18.62 11.01
CA THR A 152 8.79 18.82 11.97
C THR A 152 9.35 19.24 13.31
N SER A 153 8.47 19.60 14.26
CA SER A 153 8.92 19.89 15.64
C SER A 153 9.58 18.67 16.31
N LEU A 154 9.19 17.46 15.90
CA LEU A 154 9.71 16.19 16.41
C LEU A 154 11.03 15.74 15.76
N SER A 155 11.56 16.45 14.76
CA SER A 155 12.77 15.99 14.03
C SER A 155 14.03 15.88 14.88
N GLY A 156 14.10 16.60 16.00
CA GLY A 156 15.22 16.53 16.95
C GLY A 156 15.16 15.34 17.91
N GLU A 157 14.06 14.60 17.94
CA GLU A 157 13.88 13.49 18.88
C GLU A 157 14.85 12.33 18.58
N PRO A 158 15.40 11.69 19.63
CA PRO A 158 16.29 10.54 19.45
C PRO A 158 15.57 9.44 18.70
N LYS A 159 16.29 8.84 17.74
CA LYS A 159 15.77 7.71 16.98
C LYS A 159 15.55 6.53 17.95
N PRO A 160 14.36 5.92 17.98
CA PRO A 160 14.14 4.70 18.74
C PRO A 160 15.19 3.65 18.39
N GLU A 161 15.75 2.99 19.40
CA GLU A 161 16.69 1.91 19.18
C GLU A 161 16.02 0.81 18.34
N PRO A 162 16.67 0.34 17.27
CA PRO A 162 16.13 -0.78 16.53
C PRO A 162 16.08 -2.01 17.47
N PRO A 163 14.96 -2.75 17.49
CA PRO A 163 14.88 -3.96 18.30
C PRO A 163 16.00 -4.92 17.90
N LYS A 164 16.56 -5.64 18.89
CA LYS A 164 17.57 -6.67 18.63
C LYS A 164 17.04 -7.64 17.58
N GLN A 165 17.81 -7.87 16.53
CA GLN A 165 17.40 -8.79 15.50
C GLN A 165 17.44 -10.23 16.06
N PRO A 166 16.36 -11.01 15.90
CA PRO A 166 16.36 -12.39 16.35
C PRO A 166 17.33 -13.22 15.51
N LYS A 167 17.86 -14.31 16.08
CA LYS A 167 18.50 -15.36 15.27
C LYS A 167 17.45 -15.95 14.34
N LEU A 168 17.66 -15.82 13.04
CA LEU A 168 16.69 -16.25 12.04
C LEU A 168 16.85 -17.74 11.76
N ARG A 169 15.73 -18.47 11.77
CA ARG A 169 15.62 -19.82 11.21
C ARG A 169 15.69 -19.78 9.67
N PRO A 170 15.78 -20.91 8.95
CA PRO A 170 15.55 -20.90 7.51
C PRO A 170 14.16 -20.32 7.18
N PRO A 171 14.02 -19.48 6.15
CA PRO A 171 12.74 -18.87 5.79
C PRO A 171 11.77 -19.92 5.24
N ASN A 172 10.47 -19.71 5.45
CA ASN A 172 9.39 -20.55 4.89
C ASN A 172 9.31 -20.42 3.36
N ALA A 173 9.67 -19.26 2.80
CA ALA A 173 9.74 -19.04 1.36
C ALA A 173 10.76 -17.94 1.02
N ILE A 174 11.21 -17.89 -0.23
CA ILE A 174 12.08 -16.82 -0.75
C ILE A 174 11.34 -16.06 -1.85
N LEU A 175 11.11 -14.77 -1.63
CA LEU A 175 10.50 -13.87 -2.60
C LEU A 175 11.59 -13.24 -3.45
N ARG A 176 11.65 -13.61 -4.73
CA ARG A 176 12.49 -12.97 -5.74
C ARG A 176 11.74 -11.82 -6.39
N ILE A 177 12.26 -10.61 -6.22
CA ILE A 177 11.63 -9.37 -6.65
C ILE A 177 12.58 -8.65 -7.61
N SER A 178 12.13 -8.47 -8.84
CA SER A 178 12.90 -7.83 -9.91
C SER A 178 12.29 -6.49 -10.31
N PRO A 179 13.08 -5.55 -10.86
CA PRO A 179 12.56 -4.29 -11.40
C PRO A 179 11.47 -4.50 -12.46
N GLY A 180 11.59 -5.54 -13.31
CA GLY A 180 10.58 -5.86 -14.32
C GLY A 180 9.24 -6.28 -13.72
N LYS A 181 9.25 -7.08 -12.65
CA LYS A 181 8.04 -7.46 -11.91
C LYS A 181 7.35 -6.24 -11.30
N ILE A 182 8.13 -5.33 -10.71
CA ILE A 182 7.61 -4.12 -10.08
C ILE A 182 7.06 -3.10 -11.09
N ARG A 183 7.68 -2.97 -12.28
CA ARG A 183 7.08 -2.20 -13.37
C ARG A 183 5.75 -2.77 -13.83
N ARG A 184 5.62 -4.11 -13.91
CA ARG A 184 4.34 -4.76 -14.23
C ARG A 184 3.29 -4.53 -13.17
N TYR A 185 3.67 -4.58 -11.89
CA TYR A 185 2.78 -4.24 -10.78
C TYR A 185 2.30 -2.78 -10.88
N ALA A 186 3.20 -1.82 -11.17
CA ALA A 186 2.83 -0.41 -11.38
C ALA A 186 1.78 -0.23 -12.48
N SER A 187 1.95 -0.91 -13.62
CA SER A 187 0.99 -0.80 -14.74
C SER A 187 -0.39 -1.38 -14.43
N ILE A 188 -0.47 -2.40 -13.56
CA ILE A 188 -1.74 -3.00 -13.13
C ILE A 188 -2.41 -2.14 -12.06
N GLY A 189 -1.61 -1.68 -11.09
CA GLY A 189 -2.06 -0.96 -9.90
C GLY A 189 -2.30 0.54 -10.09
N GLY A 190 -1.82 1.12 -11.19
CA GLY A 190 -1.87 2.55 -11.43
C GLY A 190 -0.82 3.37 -10.66
N ASP A 191 -0.11 2.78 -9.70
CA ASP A 191 0.96 3.45 -8.95
C ASP A 191 2.27 3.54 -9.74
N HIS A 192 2.39 4.64 -10.46
CA HIS A 192 3.55 4.99 -11.28
C HIS A 192 4.53 5.92 -10.56
N ASN A 193 4.53 5.97 -9.22
CA ASN A 193 5.50 6.76 -8.47
C ASN A 193 6.94 6.38 -8.91
N PRO A 194 7.75 7.36 -9.36
CA PRO A 194 9.01 7.07 -10.05
C PRO A 194 10.05 6.36 -9.17
N ILE A 195 9.90 6.37 -7.84
CA ILE A 195 10.76 5.61 -6.92
C ILE A 195 10.72 4.08 -7.16
N HIS A 196 9.69 3.59 -7.84
CA HIS A 196 9.50 2.16 -8.14
C HIS A 196 9.93 1.76 -9.56
N THR A 197 9.89 2.71 -10.50
CA THR A 197 9.98 2.41 -11.94
C THR A 197 11.18 3.05 -12.63
N ASN A 198 11.74 4.12 -12.06
CA ASN A 198 12.84 4.89 -12.66
C ASN A 198 13.98 5.12 -11.66
N VAL A 199 15.20 4.69 -12.00
CA VAL A 199 16.39 4.85 -11.14
C VAL A 199 16.71 6.31 -10.86
N ILE A 200 16.52 7.21 -11.82
CA ILE A 200 16.76 8.65 -11.64
C ILE A 200 15.79 9.21 -10.60
N GLY A 201 14.51 8.87 -10.71
CA GLY A 201 13.50 9.25 -9.73
C GLY A 201 13.80 8.70 -8.35
N ALA A 202 14.14 7.41 -8.24
CA ALA A 202 14.52 6.80 -6.97
C ALA A 202 15.71 7.53 -6.31
N LYS A 203 16.74 7.91 -7.08
CA LYS A 203 17.89 8.68 -6.59
C LYS A 203 17.52 10.09 -6.13
N LEU A 204 16.61 10.76 -6.84
CA LEU A 204 16.12 12.09 -6.46
C LEU A 204 15.43 12.08 -5.08
N PHE A 205 14.80 10.96 -4.73
CA PHE A 205 14.18 10.74 -3.42
C PHE A 205 15.09 9.97 -2.43
N GLY A 206 16.40 9.93 -2.69
CA GLY A 206 17.40 9.42 -1.73
C GLY A 206 17.57 7.90 -1.70
N PHE A 207 17.01 7.15 -2.65
CA PHE A 207 17.23 5.71 -2.78
C PHE A 207 18.39 5.39 -3.73
N PRO A 208 19.21 4.35 -3.44
CA PRO A 208 20.33 4.01 -4.32
C PRO A 208 19.89 3.46 -5.69
N THR A 209 18.72 2.83 -5.74
CA THR A 209 18.04 2.31 -6.94
C THR A 209 16.54 2.18 -6.63
N VAL A 210 15.76 1.73 -7.62
CA VAL A 210 14.31 1.52 -7.47
C VAL A 210 13.98 0.54 -6.35
N ILE A 211 12.85 0.79 -5.67
CA ILE A 211 12.35 -0.02 -4.56
C ILE A 211 11.02 -0.69 -4.94
N ALA A 212 10.66 -1.82 -4.33
CA ALA A 212 9.33 -2.40 -4.52
C ALA A 212 8.24 -1.52 -3.89
N HIS A 213 7.03 -1.56 -4.45
CA HIS A 213 5.83 -1.03 -3.77
C HIS A 213 5.61 -1.78 -2.45
N GLY A 214 5.22 -1.05 -1.41
CA GLY A 214 4.83 -1.64 -0.13
C GLY A 214 3.71 -2.66 -0.32
N MET A 215 2.66 -2.27 -1.05
CA MET A 215 1.51 -3.14 -1.30
C MET A 215 1.78 -4.33 -2.22
N PHE A 216 2.76 -4.25 -3.13
CA PHE A 216 3.24 -5.45 -3.83
C PHE A 216 3.79 -6.47 -2.82
N SER A 217 4.61 -6.00 -1.88
CA SER A 217 5.22 -6.86 -0.87
C SER A 217 4.18 -7.41 0.10
N ALA A 218 3.21 -6.58 0.51
CA ALA A 218 2.09 -6.99 1.36
C ALA A 218 1.21 -8.06 0.68
N ALA A 219 0.92 -7.92 -0.61
CA ALA A 219 0.19 -8.93 -1.37
C ALA A 219 1.00 -10.23 -1.51
N ALA A 220 2.25 -10.14 -1.97
CA ALA A 220 3.06 -11.31 -2.32
C ALA A 220 3.35 -12.24 -1.13
N VAL A 221 3.36 -11.72 0.11
CA VAL A 221 3.57 -12.56 1.31
C VAL A 221 2.37 -13.44 1.67
N LEU A 222 1.20 -13.22 1.06
CA LEU A 222 -0.02 -13.99 1.35
C LEU A 222 -0.13 -15.28 0.51
N ALA A 223 0.64 -15.44 -0.57
CA ALA A 223 0.45 -16.50 -1.57
C ALA A 223 0.34 -17.93 -1.00
N ASN A 224 1.07 -18.24 0.07
CA ASN A 224 1.05 -19.59 0.66
C ASN A 224 -0.02 -19.79 1.74
N ILE A 225 -0.67 -18.72 2.20
CA ILE A 225 -1.62 -18.77 3.33
C ILE A 225 -3.02 -18.30 2.95
N GLU A 226 -3.19 -17.61 1.81
CA GLU A 226 -4.45 -16.96 1.44
C GLU A 226 -5.65 -17.94 1.37
N ALA A 227 -5.39 -19.19 1.00
CA ALA A 227 -6.42 -20.24 0.93
C ALA A 227 -6.96 -20.68 2.30
N GLN A 228 -6.31 -20.29 3.39
CA GLN A 228 -6.73 -20.61 4.77
C GLN A 228 -7.38 -19.42 5.47
N LEU A 229 -7.43 -18.24 4.84
CA LEU A 229 -7.99 -17.05 5.47
C LEU A 229 -9.51 -17.17 5.60
N PRO A 230 -10.08 -16.86 6.79
CA PRO A 230 -11.53 -16.79 6.93
C PRO A 230 -12.10 -15.63 6.11
N ASP A 231 -13.38 -15.72 5.77
CA ASP A 231 -14.12 -14.70 5.02
C ASP A 231 -14.03 -13.32 5.68
N ALA A 232 -14.24 -13.25 6.99
CA ALA A 232 -14.07 -12.06 7.80
C ALA A 232 -12.66 -12.04 8.42
N VAL A 233 -11.81 -11.08 8.03
CA VAL A 233 -10.38 -11.07 8.40
C VAL A 233 -9.83 -9.64 8.49
N ARG A 234 -8.93 -9.41 9.45
CA ARG A 234 -8.07 -8.23 9.55
C ARG A 234 -6.63 -8.57 9.15
N TYR A 235 -6.02 -7.72 8.35
CA TYR A 235 -4.63 -7.77 7.93
C TYR A 235 -3.93 -6.44 8.20
N SER A 236 -3.01 -6.43 9.15
CA SER A 236 -2.27 -5.22 9.54
C SER A 236 -0.80 -5.38 9.18
N VAL A 237 -0.23 -4.38 8.48
CA VAL A 237 1.13 -4.38 7.94
C VAL A 237 1.89 -3.16 8.43
N LYS A 238 3.11 -3.38 8.91
CA LYS A 238 4.08 -2.32 9.18
C LYS A 238 5.26 -2.44 8.24
N PHE A 239 5.52 -1.40 7.45
CA PHE A 239 6.64 -1.35 6.53
C PHE A 239 7.91 -0.90 7.26
N GLY A 240 8.96 -1.71 7.12
CA GLY A 240 10.27 -1.48 7.70
C GLY A 240 11.22 -0.82 6.70
N LYS A 241 12.36 -1.47 6.45
CA LYS A 241 13.33 -0.97 5.47
C LYS A 241 12.83 -1.17 4.04
N PRO A 242 13.03 -0.21 3.13
CA PRO A 242 12.66 -0.37 1.73
C PRO A 242 13.24 -1.63 1.08
N VAL A 243 12.47 -2.24 0.19
CA VAL A 243 12.88 -3.41 -0.61
C VAL A 243 13.62 -2.92 -1.85
N ILE A 244 14.93 -2.68 -1.73
CA ILE A 244 15.81 -2.22 -2.82
C ILE A 244 15.96 -3.33 -3.87
N LEU A 245 15.82 -3.01 -5.16
CA LEU A 245 15.75 -4.00 -6.25
C LEU A 245 17.03 -4.09 -7.11
N PRO A 246 17.34 -5.27 -7.69
CA PRO A 246 16.68 -6.56 -7.47
C PRO A 246 17.00 -7.15 -6.08
N THR A 247 16.13 -8.01 -5.56
CA THR A 247 16.38 -8.67 -4.26
C THR A 247 15.77 -10.06 -4.15
N SER A 248 16.32 -10.84 -3.22
CA SER A 248 15.72 -12.05 -2.65
C SER A 248 15.49 -11.83 -1.17
N ALA A 249 14.23 -11.84 -0.74
CA ALA A 249 13.84 -11.64 0.65
C ALA A 249 13.27 -12.94 1.23
N GLY A 250 13.61 -13.24 2.49
CA GLY A 250 13.11 -14.41 3.20
C GLY A 250 11.76 -14.08 3.85
N LEU A 251 10.74 -14.88 3.57
CA LEU A 251 9.44 -14.82 4.21
C LEU A 251 9.40 -15.82 5.37
N TYR A 252 9.02 -15.32 6.53
CA TYR A 252 8.81 -16.07 7.76
C TYR A 252 7.32 -16.05 8.08
N VAL A 253 6.76 -17.23 8.32
CA VAL A 253 5.34 -17.45 8.57
C VAL A 253 5.21 -18.26 9.84
N ASP A 254 4.52 -17.69 10.81
CA ASP A 254 4.19 -18.32 12.08
C ASP A 254 2.67 -18.40 12.20
N ARG A 255 2.14 -19.62 12.32
CA ARG A 255 0.73 -19.83 12.62
C ARG A 255 0.52 -19.64 14.12
N VAL A 256 -0.45 -18.82 14.49
CA VAL A 256 -0.85 -18.55 15.88
C VAL A 256 -2.31 -19.00 16.08
N ALA A 257 -2.80 -18.95 17.32
CA ALA A 257 -4.13 -19.48 17.66
C ALA A 257 -5.27 -18.86 16.83
N ASP A 258 -5.16 -17.58 16.52
CA ASP A 258 -6.19 -16.74 15.88
C ASP A 258 -5.79 -16.24 14.48
N GLY A 259 -4.72 -16.80 13.88
CA GLY A 259 -4.31 -16.47 12.51
C GLY A 259 -2.81 -16.65 12.25
N TRP A 260 -2.16 -15.63 11.69
CA TRP A 260 -0.76 -15.68 11.25
C TRP A 260 0.03 -14.43 11.58
N ASP A 261 1.30 -14.63 11.93
CA ASP A 261 2.30 -13.58 12.00
C ASP A 261 3.30 -13.76 10.86
N LEU A 262 3.58 -12.67 10.16
CA LEU A 262 4.43 -12.66 8.97
C LEU A 262 5.59 -11.68 9.15
N ALA A 263 6.76 -12.05 8.63
CA ALA A 263 7.86 -11.12 8.44
C ALA A 263 8.56 -11.37 7.11
N LEU A 264 8.73 -10.31 6.31
CA LEU A 264 9.60 -10.34 5.14
C LEU A 264 10.92 -9.68 5.51
N ARG A 265 12.04 -10.38 5.39
CA ARG A 265 13.35 -9.90 5.86
C ARG A 265 14.41 -9.95 4.77
N ASN A 266 15.38 -9.04 4.89
CA ASN A 266 16.62 -9.16 4.14
C ASN A 266 17.39 -10.39 4.63
N MET A 267 17.77 -11.30 3.73
CA MET A 267 18.38 -12.58 4.13
C MET A 267 19.79 -12.43 4.71
N ALA A 268 20.56 -11.43 4.27
CA ALA A 268 21.95 -11.25 4.73
C ALA A 268 22.04 -10.40 6.01
N LYS A 269 21.23 -9.35 6.10
CA LYS A 269 21.28 -8.34 7.17
C LYS A 269 20.16 -8.47 8.21
N GLY A 270 19.24 -9.42 8.02
CA GLY A 270 18.18 -9.82 8.97
C GLY A 270 17.08 -8.80 9.29
N TYR A 271 17.24 -7.53 8.90
CA TYR A 271 16.24 -6.50 9.18
C TYR A 271 14.92 -6.77 8.43
N PRO A 272 13.77 -6.36 9.00
CA PRO A 272 12.48 -6.50 8.34
C PRO A 272 12.28 -5.45 7.24
N HIS A 273 11.77 -5.91 6.11
CA HIS A 273 11.13 -5.11 5.08
C HIS A 273 9.67 -4.83 5.41
N LEU A 274 8.98 -5.82 5.97
CA LEU A 274 7.68 -5.65 6.62
C LEU A 274 7.50 -6.70 7.72
N THR A 275 6.61 -6.37 8.65
CA THR A 275 6.00 -7.31 9.59
C THR A 275 4.49 -7.17 9.46
N ALA A 276 3.75 -8.26 9.58
CA ALA A 276 2.30 -8.21 9.47
C ALA A 276 1.62 -9.25 10.35
N THR A 277 0.39 -8.96 10.72
CA THR A 277 -0.51 -9.85 11.45
C THR A 277 -1.78 -10.06 10.65
N ILE A 278 -2.29 -11.28 10.63
CA ILE A 278 -3.56 -11.63 10.03
C ILE A 278 -4.38 -12.33 11.10
N ARG A 279 -5.62 -11.86 11.31
CA ARG A 279 -6.52 -12.33 12.37
C ARG A 279 -7.94 -12.47 11.84
N GLY A 280 -8.64 -13.54 12.22
CA GLY A 280 -10.09 -13.61 12.03
C GLY A 280 -10.80 -12.48 12.79
N LEU A 281 -11.95 -12.03 12.28
CA LEU A 281 -12.81 -11.07 12.99
C LEU A 281 -13.76 -11.76 13.98
#